data_AF-A0A8R7RC49-F1
#
_entry.id   AF-A0A8R7RC49-F1
#
_cell.length_a   1.000
_cell.length_b   1.000
_cell.length_c   1.000
_cell.angle_alpha   90.00
_cell.angle_beta   90.00
_cell.angle_gamma   90.00
#
_symmetry.space_group_name_H-M   'P 1'
#
loop_
_entity.id
_entity.type
_entity.pdbx_description
1 polymer ?
#
loop_
_entity_poly.entity_id
_entity_poly.type
_entity_poly.pdbx_seq_one_letter_code
_entity_poly.pdbx_strand_id
1 'polypeptide(L)'
;MVLEDESNDDNSSLPYMHSETSTDGLNQVPSSLEDPYYKGLELDLIVLCKKHGKPSERLVAFEGTMSRIRFLACAEPEGQNCGFVQWVDERLPPTMENALLKLWSMVEESKCAR
;
A
#
# COMPACT_ATOMS: atom_id res chain seq x y z
N MET A 1 35.44 40.56 -8.47
CA MET A 1 35.39 39.09 -8.59
C MET A 1 34.10 38.65 -7.94
N VAL A 2 33.19 38.12 -8.76
CA VAL A 2 31.89 37.54 -8.40
C VAL A 2 32.14 36.05 -8.15
N LEU A 3 31.55 35.48 -7.10
CA LEU A 3 31.36 34.03 -6.89
C LEU A 3 30.13 33.93 -5.96
N GLU A 4 28.91 34.16 -6.48
CA GLU A 4 27.97 33.15 -7.01
C GLU A 4 27.65 32.05 -5.98
N ASP A 5 26.44 32.15 -5.42
CA ASP A 5 25.77 31.17 -4.58
C ASP A 5 25.49 29.88 -5.37
N GLU A 6 26.01 28.74 -4.93
CA GLU A 6 25.62 27.42 -5.44
C GLU A 6 24.97 26.58 -4.33
N SER A 7 23.67 26.86 -4.14
CA SER A 7 22.73 25.97 -3.48
C SER A 7 22.41 24.81 -4.42
N ASN A 8 23.23 23.76 -4.39
CA ASN A 8 22.95 22.55 -5.16
C ASN A 8 22.21 21.54 -4.25
N ASP A 9 20.89 21.72 -4.15
CA ASP A 9 20.00 20.66 -3.67
C ASP A 9 19.95 19.57 -4.74
N ASP A 10 20.96 18.70 -4.75
CA ASP A 10 20.91 17.41 -5.43
C ASP A 10 19.88 16.53 -4.70
N ASN A 11 18.61 16.85 -4.90
CA ASN A 11 17.50 15.92 -4.73
C ASN A 11 17.69 14.80 -5.75
N SER A 12 18.60 13.88 -5.41
CA SER A 12 18.79 12.60 -6.07
C SER A 12 17.44 11.89 -6.04
N SER A 13 16.67 12.17 -7.09
CA SER A 13 15.44 11.48 -7.42
C SER A 13 15.88 10.09 -7.87
N LEU A 14 16.24 9.27 -6.89
CA LEU A 14 16.38 7.85 -7.08
C LEU A 14 15.08 7.41 -7.74
N PRO A 15 15.13 6.68 -8.87
CA PRO A 15 13.93 6.09 -9.43
C PRO A 15 13.41 5.13 -8.37
N TYR A 16 12.41 5.59 -7.61
CA TYR A 16 11.66 4.75 -6.70
C TYR A 16 11.13 3.63 -7.58
N MET A 17 11.63 2.42 -7.34
CA MET A 17 11.21 1.22 -8.04
C MET A 17 9.71 1.06 -7.80
N HIS A 18 8.91 1.63 -8.70
CA HIS A 18 7.58 1.12 -8.97
C HIS A 18 7.83 -0.32 -9.38
N SER A 19 7.58 -1.25 -8.45
CA SER A 19 7.48 -2.65 -8.79
C SER A 19 6.39 -2.73 -9.84
N GLU A 20 6.78 -2.79 -11.11
CA GLU A 20 5.86 -3.03 -12.21
C GLU A 20 5.43 -4.48 -12.09
N THR A 21 4.53 -4.74 -11.14
CA THR A 21 3.70 -5.93 -11.17
C THR A 21 2.80 -5.78 -12.38
N SER A 22 3.31 -6.26 -13.51
CA SER A 22 2.53 -6.56 -14.69
C SER A 22 1.41 -7.49 -14.26
N THR A 23 0.25 -6.91 -13.98
CA THR A 23 -0.99 -7.63 -13.82
C THR A 23 -2.02 -6.93 -14.69
N ASP A 24 -2.33 -7.65 -15.75
CA ASP A 24 -3.34 -7.36 -16.74
C ASP A 24 -4.65 -6.92 -16.06
N GLY A 25 -5.04 -5.65 -16.25
CA GLY A 25 -6.41 -5.12 -16.23
C GLY A 25 -7.36 -5.39 -15.04
N LEU A 26 -6.94 -6.06 -13.98
CA LEU A 26 -7.80 -6.39 -12.85
C LEU A 26 -7.56 -5.39 -11.72
N ASN A 27 -8.65 -4.73 -11.35
CA ASN A 27 -8.86 -3.92 -10.15
C ASN A 27 -8.49 -4.68 -8.86
N GLN A 28 -7.20 -4.96 -8.65
CA GLN A 28 -6.70 -5.82 -7.60
C GLN A 28 -6.49 -5.02 -6.32
N VAL A 29 -7.34 -5.30 -5.35
CA VAL A 29 -7.17 -4.87 -3.97
C VAL A 29 -6.02 -5.68 -3.35
N PRO A 30 -5.12 -5.06 -2.56
CA PRO A 30 -4.04 -5.78 -1.90
C PRO A 30 -4.52 -6.94 -1.02
N SER A 31 -3.71 -7.99 -0.91
CA SER A 31 -3.88 -9.07 0.05
C SER A 31 -4.06 -8.51 1.46
N SER A 32 -5.12 -8.91 2.16
CA SER A 32 -5.46 -8.39 3.48
C SER A 32 -5.42 -9.45 4.59
N LEU A 33 -5.26 -8.99 5.82
CA LEU A 33 -5.30 -9.79 7.05
C LEU A 33 -6.49 -9.33 7.91
N GLU A 34 -7.20 -10.29 8.53
CA GLU A 34 -8.24 -9.97 9.51
C GLU A 34 -7.62 -9.46 10.82
N ASP A 35 -7.99 -8.24 11.22
CA ASP A 35 -7.63 -7.67 12.52
C ASP A 35 -8.88 -7.59 13.43
N PRO A 36 -8.89 -8.22 14.63
CA PRO A 36 -10.03 -8.18 15.53
C PRO A 36 -10.44 -6.78 15.99
N TYR A 37 -9.49 -5.85 16.06
CA TYR A 37 -9.67 -4.47 16.51
C TYR A 37 -9.86 -3.50 15.35
N TYR A 38 -9.58 -3.91 14.12
CA TYR A 38 -9.68 -3.06 12.93
C TYR A 38 -10.36 -3.80 11.76
N LYS A 39 -11.69 -3.93 11.86
CA LYS A 39 -12.54 -4.59 10.85
C LYS A 39 -13.90 -3.91 10.69
N GLY A 40 -14.60 -4.25 9.61
CA GLY A 40 -15.97 -3.79 9.33
C GLY A 40 -16.05 -2.54 8.44
N LEU A 41 -17.26 -2.05 8.22
CA LEU A 41 -17.51 -0.91 7.34
C LEU A 41 -17.15 0.42 8.01
N GLU A 42 -16.57 1.34 7.23
CA GLU A 42 -16.29 2.71 7.63
C GLU A 42 -17.59 3.55 7.53
N LEU A 43 -18.33 3.61 8.63
CA LEU A 43 -19.61 4.33 8.71
C LEU A 43 -19.47 5.76 9.27
N ASP A 44 -18.40 6.05 10.02
CA ASP A 44 -18.22 7.33 10.73
C ASP A 44 -17.81 8.47 9.78
N LEU A 45 -17.14 8.15 8.66
CA LEU A 45 -16.68 9.11 7.66
C LEU A 45 -17.20 8.84 6.23
N ILE A 46 -18.17 7.92 6.08
CA ILE A 46 -18.80 7.44 4.83
C ILE A 46 -17.86 7.62 3.62
N VAL A 47 -16.75 6.90 3.65
CA VAL A 47 -15.91 6.76 2.46
C VAL A 47 -16.61 5.74 1.57
N LEU A 48 -16.99 6.16 0.36
CA LEU A 48 -17.74 5.32 -0.57
C LEU A 48 -16.84 4.78 -1.69
N CYS A 49 -16.99 3.49 -2.06
CA CYS A 49 -16.44 3.05 -3.35
C CYS A 49 -17.12 3.87 -4.45
N LYS A 50 -16.31 4.57 -5.25
CA LYS A 50 -16.76 5.48 -6.31
C LYS A 50 -17.68 4.82 -7.33
N LYS A 51 -17.49 3.51 -7.59
CA LYS A 51 -18.27 2.76 -8.58
C LYS A 51 -19.63 2.29 -8.04
N HIS A 52 -19.70 1.87 -6.78
CA HIS A 52 -20.91 1.23 -6.23
C HIS A 52 -21.70 2.15 -5.29
N GLY A 53 -21.12 3.27 -4.85
CA GLY A 53 -21.75 4.17 -3.90
C GLY A 53 -22.01 3.55 -2.52
N LYS A 54 -21.33 2.44 -2.19
CA LYS A 54 -21.46 1.73 -0.92
C LYS A 54 -20.30 2.07 0.03
N PRO A 55 -20.52 2.00 1.35
CA PRO A 55 -19.47 2.19 2.34
C PRO A 55 -18.27 1.28 2.10
N SER A 56 -17.08 1.84 2.27
CA SER A 56 -15.83 1.10 2.20
C SER A 56 -15.60 0.24 3.44
N GLU A 57 -14.90 -0.87 3.25
CA GLU A 57 -14.50 -1.79 4.31
C GLU A 57 -13.10 -1.48 4.82
N ARG A 58 -12.90 -1.61 6.14
CA ARG A 58 -11.61 -1.48 6.82
C ARG A 58 -10.82 -2.79 6.72
N LEU A 59 -9.64 -2.72 6.12
CA LEU A 59 -8.74 -3.84 5.92
C LEU A 59 -7.31 -3.48 6.35
N VAL A 60 -6.49 -4.50 6.58
CA VAL A 60 -5.07 -4.36 6.90
C VAL A 60 -4.25 -5.09 5.84
N ALA A 61 -3.29 -4.42 5.20
CA ALA A 61 -2.47 -5.04 4.18
C ALA A 61 -1.54 -6.08 4.82
N PHE A 62 -1.46 -7.26 4.20
CA PHE A 62 -0.66 -8.37 4.70
C PHE A 62 0.72 -8.42 4.05
N GLU A 63 0.82 -8.03 2.78
CA GLU A 63 1.96 -8.40 1.93
C GLU A 63 2.92 -7.23 1.65
N GLY A 64 4.22 -7.55 1.62
CA GLY A 64 5.28 -6.62 1.23
C GLY A 64 5.53 -5.48 2.25
N THR A 65 6.05 -4.37 1.76
CA THR A 65 6.38 -3.20 2.60
C THR A 65 5.18 -2.55 3.27
N MET A 66 3.98 -2.84 2.76
CA MET A 66 2.72 -2.33 3.27
C MET A 66 2.12 -3.24 4.35
N SER A 67 2.82 -4.30 4.78
CA SER A 67 2.37 -5.14 5.89
C SER A 67 1.99 -4.31 7.10
N ARG A 68 0.81 -4.59 7.65
CA ARG A 68 0.19 -3.92 8.81
C ARG A 68 -0.30 -2.49 8.56
N ILE A 69 -0.25 -2.00 7.32
CA ILE A 69 -0.81 -0.69 6.97
C ILE A 69 -2.32 -0.83 6.71
N ARG A 70 -3.12 0.03 7.34
CA ARG A 70 -4.57 0.04 7.24
C ARG A 70 -5.04 0.77 5.98
N PHE A 71 -6.04 0.20 5.32
CA PHE A 71 -6.66 0.78 4.14
C PHE A 71 -8.17 0.54 4.11
N LEU A 72 -8.85 1.35 3.30
CA LEU A 72 -10.25 1.25 2.98
C LEU A 72 -10.39 0.66 1.58
N ALA A 73 -11.27 -0.33 1.43
CA ALA A 73 -11.51 -0.99 0.15
C ALA A 73 -12.98 -1.06 -0.21
N CYS A 74 -13.26 -1.44 -1.45
CA CYS A 74 -14.61 -1.82 -1.85
C CYS A 74 -15.04 -3.09 -1.09
N ALA A 75 -16.21 -3.05 -0.45
CA ALA A 75 -16.79 -4.18 0.29
C ALA A 75 -17.48 -5.22 -0.61
N GLU A 76 -17.45 -5.04 -1.95
CA GLU A 76 -17.95 -6.06 -2.87
C GLU A 76 -17.03 -7.27 -2.90
N PRO A 77 -17.61 -8.48 -3.05
CA PRO A 77 -16.83 -9.72 -3.10
C PRO A 77 -15.88 -9.76 -4.29
N GLU A 78 -14.91 -10.68 -4.21
CA GLU A 78 -13.94 -10.93 -5.27
C GLU A 78 -14.64 -11.21 -6.61
N GLY A 79 -14.15 -10.58 -7.68
CA GLY A 79 -14.78 -10.59 -9.01
C GLY A 79 -15.86 -9.52 -9.25
N GLN A 80 -16.47 -8.95 -8.19
CA GLN A 80 -17.35 -7.78 -8.28
C GLN A 80 -16.71 -6.51 -7.71
N ASN A 81 -15.57 -6.67 -7.03
CA ASN A 81 -14.80 -5.57 -6.46
C ASN A 81 -14.42 -4.51 -7.51
N CYS A 82 -14.60 -3.23 -7.15
CA CYS A 82 -14.29 -2.10 -8.02
C CYS A 82 -12.81 -1.73 -8.07
N GLY A 83 -11.95 -2.35 -7.24
CA GLY A 83 -10.53 -1.99 -7.09
C GLY A 83 -10.30 -0.70 -6.32
N PHE A 84 -11.34 -0.16 -5.67
CA PHE A 84 -11.18 1.02 -4.84
C PHE A 84 -10.28 0.69 -3.66
N VAL A 85 -9.24 1.49 -3.47
CA VAL A 85 -8.30 1.42 -2.35
C VAL A 85 -7.98 2.84 -1.90
N GLN A 86 -8.02 3.07 -0.59
CA GLN A 86 -7.57 4.31 0.04
C GLN A 86 -6.81 3.99 1.32
N TRP A 87 -5.56 4.42 1.41
CA TRP A 87 -4.71 4.21 2.59
C TRP A 87 -5.13 5.15 3.73
N VAL A 88 -5.21 4.61 4.94
CA VAL A 88 -5.62 5.35 6.16
C VAL A 88 -4.40 5.78 6.96
N ASP A 89 -3.42 4.89 7.06
CA ASP A 89 -2.17 5.18 7.78
C ASP A 89 -1.22 6.01 6.93
N GLU A 90 -0.40 6.82 7.62
CA GLU A 90 0.73 7.50 6.99
C GLU A 90 1.76 6.49 6.49
N ARG A 91 2.51 6.89 5.47
CA ARG A 91 3.61 6.07 4.97
C ARG A 91 4.62 5.83 6.09
N LEU A 92 5.07 4.57 6.21
CA LEU A 92 6.09 4.21 7.17
C LEU A 92 7.37 5.03 6.97
N PRO A 93 8.10 5.37 8.04
CA PRO A 93 9.42 5.97 7.91
C PRO A 93 10.35 5.09 7.06
N PRO A 94 11.28 5.66 6.27
CA PRO A 94 12.15 4.90 5.37
C PRO A 94 12.92 3.76 6.06
N THR A 95 13.34 3.97 7.30
CA THR A 95 14.03 2.93 8.10
C THR A 95 13.16 1.68 8.29
N MET A 96 11.86 1.87 8.53
CA MET A 96 10.93 0.78 8.76
C MET A 96 10.49 0.13 7.45
N GLU A 97 10.30 0.92 6.38
CA GLU A 97 10.06 0.41 5.02
C GLU A 97 11.21 -0.52 4.57
N ASN A 98 12.46 -0.09 4.79
CA ASN A 98 13.65 -0.89 4.45
C ASN A 98 13.78 -2.17 5.28
N ALA A 99 13.43 -2.13 6.56
CA ALA A 99 13.42 -3.32 7.41
C ALA A 99 12.40 -4.35 6.92
N LEU A 100 11.18 -3.90 6.58
CA LEU A 100 10.13 -4.75 6.04
C LEU A 100 10.50 -5.32 4.67
N LEU A 101 11.10 -4.51 3.78
CA LEU A 101 11.65 -4.99 2.50
C LEU A 101 12.61 -6.16 2.72
N LYS A 102 13.55 -6.01 3.66
CA LYS A 102 14.56 -7.05 3.89
C LYS A 102 13.94 -8.33 4.46
N LEU A 103 13.00 -8.20 5.39
CA LEU A 103 12.29 -9.36 5.96
C LEU A 103 11.50 -10.12 4.88
N TRP A 104 10.80 -9.41 4.00
CA TRP A 104 10.07 -10.05 2.90
C TRP A 104 11.01 -10.71 1.89
N SER A 105 12.13 -10.08 1.52
CA SER A 105 13.17 -10.71 0.69
C SER A 105 13.61 -12.05 1.28
N MET A 106 13.87 -12.11 2.59
CA MET A 106 14.27 -13.35 3.26
C MET A 106 13.18 -14.42 3.23
N VAL A 107 11.91 -14.04 3.36
CA VAL A 107 10.77 -14.95 3.28
C VAL A 107 10.64 -15.54 1.88
N GLU A 108 10.74 -14.71 0.84
CA GLU A 108 10.66 -15.17 -0.56
C GLU A 108 11.85 -16.07 -0.94
N GLU A 109 13.06 -15.71 -0.50
CA GLU A 109 14.24 -16.56 -0.65
C GLU A 109 14.04 -17.92 0.03
N SER A 110 13.44 -17.95 1.22
CA SER A 110 13.14 -19.18 1.96
C SER A 110 12.07 -20.04 1.29
N LYS A 111 11.09 -19.42 0.63
CA LYS A 111 10.05 -20.13 -0.16
C LYS A 111 10.64 -20.76 -1.42
N CYS A 112 11.56 -20.06 -2.10
CA CYS A 112 12.20 -20.53 -3.33
C CYS A 112 13.23 -21.65 -3.08
N ALA A 113 13.81 -21.71 -1.87
CA ALA A 113 14.76 -22.75 -1.48
C ALA A 113 14.12 -24.10 -1.08
N ARG A 114 12.79 -24.24 -1.17
CA ARG A 114 12.04 -25.46 -0.83
C ARG A 114 11.56 -26.24 -2.05
#